data_AF-A0AAD9GY39-F1
#
_entry.id   AF-A0AAD9GY39-F1
#
_cell.length_a   1.000
_cell.length_b   1.000
_cell.length_c   1.000
_cell.angle_alpha   90.00
_cell.angle_beta   90.00
_cell.angle_gamma   90.00
#
_symmetry.space_group_name_H-M   'P 1'
#
loop_
_entity.id
_entity.type
_entity.pdbx_description
1 polymer ?
#
loop_
_entity_poly.entity_id
_entity_poly.type
_entity_poly.pdbx_seq_one_letter_code
_entity_poly.pdbx_strand_id
1 'polypeptide(L)'
;MCPFMSEVIVRAQALLVEKANYYVIKDTRSKVVKGILFNASKFLVSAKNIHSAPMNRSRVALNSLTGKLPDTLTVNTVDLHCFLIHQVQLRCVDPVMESGMITVAPSVSKATQGSHVMAAMALQRDISVEGILKSLPVRKLSGGQRKRPGPLAEGGDNTHRFSVDILIRDMLKFPARPLHWNLMREFTLAADDGAEDEQFLLGKVVSWGEKDGIYFWMTTFSHGAQVKMEYQERAECLNGTYTHGADVAGAAA
;
A
#
# COMPACT_ATOMS: atom_id res chain seq x y z
N MET A 1 -19.26 -0.11 15.85
CA MET A 1 -18.54 -1.36 15.53
C MET A 1 -17.21 -1.00 14.87
N CYS A 2 -16.08 -1.41 15.45
CA CYS A 2 -14.76 -0.86 15.14
C CYS A 2 -14.30 -1.29 13.71
N PRO A 3 -14.04 -0.36 12.77
CA PRO A 3 -13.70 -0.66 11.37
C PRO A 3 -12.40 -1.45 11.20
N PHE A 4 -11.57 -1.50 12.24
CA PHE A 4 -10.29 -2.21 12.25
C PHE A 4 -10.45 -3.74 12.19
N MET A 5 -11.54 -4.28 12.74
CA MET A 5 -11.72 -5.74 12.87
C MET A 5 -12.03 -6.41 11.53
N SER A 6 -12.85 -5.82 10.66
CA SER A 6 -13.23 -6.46 9.40
C SER A 6 -12.04 -6.61 8.43
N GLU A 7 -11.18 -5.60 8.33
CA GLU A 7 -10.01 -5.64 7.47
C GLU A 7 -8.98 -6.67 7.98
N VAL A 8 -8.81 -6.75 9.30
CA VAL A 8 -7.97 -7.75 9.96
C VAL A 8 -8.44 -9.17 9.64
N ILE A 9 -9.74 -9.43 9.69
CA ILE A 9 -10.32 -10.76 9.38
C ILE A 9 -10.17 -11.12 7.89
N VAL A 10 -10.40 -10.17 6.97
CA VAL A 10 -10.22 -10.42 5.53
C VAL A 10 -8.75 -10.72 5.20
N ARG A 11 -7.81 -9.99 5.82
CA ARG A 11 -6.37 -10.27 5.66
C ARG A 11 -5.98 -11.61 6.28
N ALA A 12 -6.56 -11.97 7.42
CA ALA A 12 -6.38 -13.29 8.02
C ALA A 12 -6.88 -14.40 7.08
N GLN A 13 -8.03 -14.20 6.43
CA GLN A 13 -8.53 -15.14 5.44
C GLN A 13 -7.54 -15.31 4.29
N ALA A 14 -7.03 -14.22 3.70
CA ALA A 14 -6.06 -14.27 2.61
C ALA A 14 -4.78 -15.05 2.95
N LEU A 15 -4.32 -14.96 4.20
CA LEU A 15 -3.18 -15.75 4.71
C LEU A 15 -3.47 -17.25 4.78
N LEU A 16 -4.74 -17.63 4.98
CA LEU A 16 -5.17 -19.02 5.16
C LEU A 16 -5.65 -19.69 3.87
N VAL A 17 -5.97 -18.93 2.81
CA VAL A 17 -6.44 -19.46 1.52
C VAL A 17 -5.47 -20.50 0.96
N GLU A 18 -4.18 -20.17 0.93
CA GLU A 18 -3.15 -21.06 0.42
C GLU A 18 -2.27 -21.57 1.55
N LYS A 19 -2.11 -22.90 1.66
CA LYS A 19 -1.22 -23.53 2.65
C LYS A 19 0.23 -23.06 2.50
N ALA A 20 0.63 -22.65 1.30
CA ALA A 20 1.94 -22.11 1.00
C ALA A 20 2.20 -20.72 1.62
N ASN A 21 1.21 -20.06 2.22
CA ASN A 21 1.39 -18.74 2.84
C ASN A 21 1.89 -18.76 4.28
N TYR A 22 1.90 -19.93 4.92
CA TYR A 22 2.34 -20.07 6.29
C TYR A 22 3.16 -21.34 6.53
N TYR A 23 3.99 -21.30 7.57
CA TYR A 23 4.75 -22.44 8.02
C TYR A 23 4.66 -22.59 9.53
N VAL A 24 4.26 -23.77 9.97
CA VAL A 24 4.07 -24.09 11.38
C VAL A 24 5.37 -24.62 11.96
N ILE A 25 5.93 -23.88 12.93
CA ILE A 25 7.09 -24.31 13.70
C ILE A 25 6.61 -25.22 14.83
N LYS A 26 7.06 -26.47 14.83
CA LYS A 26 6.79 -27.43 15.90
C LYS A 26 8.06 -27.72 16.68
N ASP A 27 7.90 -27.94 17.98
CA ASP A 27 8.95 -28.57 18.77
C ASP A 27 9.21 -29.99 18.24
N THR A 28 10.46 -30.34 18.02
CA THR A 28 10.85 -31.62 17.45
C THR A 28 10.61 -32.80 18.41
N ARG A 29 10.58 -32.55 19.72
CA ARG A 29 10.39 -33.57 20.76
C ARG A 29 8.93 -33.69 21.17
N SER A 30 8.26 -32.58 21.48
CA SER A 30 6.87 -32.60 21.97
C SER A 30 5.82 -32.55 20.86
N LYS A 31 6.22 -32.26 19.61
CA LYS A 31 5.32 -32.01 18.45
C LYS A 31 4.32 -30.86 18.67
N VAL A 32 4.46 -30.10 19.76
CA VAL A 32 3.65 -28.93 20.08
C VAL A 32 4.02 -27.78 19.15
N VAL A 33 3.02 -27.00 18.72
CA VAL A 33 3.25 -25.81 17.90
C VAL A 33 3.88 -24.71 18.76
N LYS A 34 5.08 -24.28 18.39
CA LYS A 34 5.83 -23.20 19.06
C LYS A 34 5.60 -21.84 18.42
N GLY A 35 5.25 -21.83 17.14
CA GLY A 35 4.96 -20.59 16.44
C GLY A 35 4.56 -20.84 15.00
N ILE A 36 4.09 -19.79 14.35
CA ILE A 36 3.66 -19.82 12.96
C ILE A 36 4.32 -18.65 12.25
N LEU A 37 4.94 -18.94 11.11
CA LEU A 37 5.51 -17.95 10.22
C LEU A 37 4.53 -17.68 9.09
N PHE A 38 4.37 -16.42 8.74
CA PHE A 38 3.50 -15.98 7.66
C PHE A 38 4.24 -15.10 6.67
N ASN A 39 3.84 -15.20 5.40
CA ASN A 39 4.26 -14.27 4.36
C ASN A 39 3.71 -12.87 4.66
N ALA A 40 4.51 -11.82 4.45
CA ALA A 40 3.97 -10.48 4.28
C ALA A 40 3.09 -10.40 3.02
N SER A 41 2.19 -9.41 3.00
CA SER A 41 1.21 -9.23 1.92
C SER A 41 1.82 -9.15 0.52
N LYS A 42 3.05 -8.61 0.38
CA LYS A 42 3.78 -8.52 -0.90
C LYS A 42 4.07 -9.89 -1.53
N PHE A 43 4.25 -10.93 -0.71
CA PHE A 43 4.67 -12.26 -1.15
C PHE A 43 3.60 -13.34 -0.97
N LEU A 44 2.35 -12.94 -0.68
CA LEU A 44 1.22 -13.84 -0.59
C LEU A 44 1.08 -14.64 -1.89
N VAL A 45 1.17 -15.96 -1.75
CA VAL A 45 0.89 -16.93 -2.80
C VAL A 45 -0.57 -16.77 -3.21
N SER A 46 -0.76 -16.38 -4.46
CA SER A 46 -2.05 -16.33 -5.13
C SER A 46 -1.83 -16.35 -6.65
N ALA A 47 -2.83 -16.82 -7.40
CA ALA A 47 -2.74 -16.90 -8.87
C ALA A 47 -2.46 -15.55 -9.56
N LYS A 48 -2.71 -14.42 -8.88
CA LYS A 48 -2.55 -13.06 -9.42
C LYS A 48 -1.26 -12.37 -8.96
N ASN A 49 -0.49 -12.99 -8.08
CA ASN A 49 0.73 -12.38 -7.54
C ASN A 49 1.99 -12.99 -8.17
N ILE A 50 2.63 -12.25 -9.08
CA ILE A 50 3.89 -12.65 -9.72
C ILE A 50 5.07 -12.71 -8.74
N HIS A 51 4.97 -12.04 -7.60
CA HIS A 51 5.96 -12.06 -6.54
C HIS A 51 5.64 -13.14 -5.49
N SER A 52 4.71 -14.06 -5.76
CA SER A 52 4.38 -15.15 -4.82
C SER A 52 5.63 -15.89 -4.39
N ALA A 53 5.81 -16.06 -3.07
CA ALA A 53 6.91 -16.84 -2.54
C ALA A 53 6.39 -17.84 -1.50
N PRO A 54 6.41 -19.15 -1.79
CA PRO A 54 5.98 -20.15 -0.83
C PRO A 54 6.78 -20.10 0.47
N MET A 55 6.09 -20.29 1.60
CA MET A 55 6.71 -20.49 2.89
C MET A 55 7.07 -21.97 3.05
N ASN A 56 8.36 -22.30 2.99
CA ASN A 56 8.87 -23.66 3.08
C ASN A 56 10.05 -23.75 4.05
N ARG A 57 10.45 -24.98 4.40
CA ARG A 57 11.52 -25.22 5.38
C ARG A 57 12.84 -24.54 5.01
N SER A 58 13.23 -24.56 3.74
CA SER A 58 14.46 -23.94 3.27
C SER A 58 14.44 -22.42 3.51
N ARG A 59 13.32 -21.77 3.17
CA ARG A 59 13.13 -20.35 3.41
C ARG A 59 13.11 -20.02 4.90
N VAL A 60 12.46 -20.85 5.72
CA VAL A 60 12.46 -20.71 7.19
C VAL A 60 13.86 -20.85 7.78
N ALA A 61 14.68 -21.77 7.25
CA ALA A 61 16.05 -22.00 7.70
C ALA A 61 17.01 -20.88 7.29
N LEU A 62 16.73 -20.16 6.20
CA LEU A 62 17.50 -19.00 5.71
C LEU A 62 17.21 -17.69 6.46
N ASN A 63 16.25 -17.68 7.41
CA ASN A 63 15.74 -16.45 8.02
C ASN A 63 16.51 -15.98 9.29
N SER A 64 16.28 -14.69 9.60
CA SER A 64 16.82 -13.90 10.72
C SER A 64 16.56 -14.44 12.13
N LEU A 65 15.77 -15.52 12.30
CA LEU A 65 15.55 -16.17 13.60
C LEU A 65 16.85 -16.74 14.19
N THR A 66 17.83 -17.03 13.32
CA THR A 66 19.19 -17.43 13.71
C THR A 66 20.18 -16.26 13.72
N GLY A 67 19.75 -15.06 13.32
CA GLY A 67 20.61 -13.88 13.19
C GLY A 67 21.64 -13.95 12.05
N LYS A 68 21.60 -14.99 11.20
CA LYS A 68 22.58 -15.20 10.13
C LYS A 68 21.99 -14.82 8.77
N LEU A 69 22.73 -14.04 8.00
CA LEU A 69 22.41 -13.71 6.62
C LEU A 69 23.12 -14.71 5.70
N PRO A 70 22.47 -15.24 4.65
CA PRO A 70 23.12 -16.09 3.66
C PRO A 70 24.16 -15.29 2.85
N ASP A 71 25.29 -15.91 2.50
CA ASP A 71 26.35 -15.25 1.71
C ASP A 71 25.93 -14.91 0.27
N THR A 72 24.84 -15.53 -0.23
CA THR A 72 24.26 -15.29 -1.56
C THR A 72 23.16 -14.24 -1.58
N LEU A 73 22.96 -13.52 -0.47
CA LEU A 73 21.91 -12.52 -0.33
C LEU A 73 22.24 -11.26 -1.16
N THR A 74 21.28 -10.80 -1.96
CA THR A 74 21.39 -9.55 -2.74
C THR A 74 20.40 -8.53 -2.19
N VAL A 75 20.61 -7.23 -2.45
CA VAL A 75 19.68 -6.16 -2.03
C VAL A 75 18.22 -6.49 -2.39
N ASN A 76 18.00 -7.13 -3.54
CA ASN A 76 16.66 -7.50 -4.03
C ASN A 76 16.04 -8.72 -3.32
N THR A 77 16.84 -9.54 -2.63
CA THR A 77 16.40 -10.75 -1.94
C THR A 77 16.40 -10.61 -0.41
N VAL A 78 17.07 -9.58 0.14
CA VAL A 78 17.03 -9.23 1.57
C VAL A 78 15.59 -9.03 2.06
N ASP A 79 14.78 -8.29 1.30
CA ASP A 79 13.36 -8.06 1.60
C ASP A 79 12.59 -9.38 1.80
N LEU A 80 12.80 -10.33 0.89
CA LEU A 80 12.09 -11.60 0.83
C LEU A 80 12.44 -12.55 1.98
N HIS A 81 13.70 -12.54 2.41
CA HIS A 81 14.28 -13.47 3.37
C HIS A 81 14.43 -12.90 4.78
N CYS A 82 14.50 -11.58 4.95
CA CYS A 82 14.86 -10.99 6.24
C CYS A 82 13.79 -10.05 6.81
N PHE A 83 13.07 -9.29 5.97
CA PHE A 83 12.20 -8.21 6.47
C PHE A 83 10.69 -8.47 6.35
N LEU A 84 10.27 -9.52 5.64
CA LEU A 84 8.86 -9.70 5.27
C LEU A 84 8.29 -11.07 5.64
N ILE A 85 8.82 -11.67 6.70
CA ILE A 85 8.28 -12.88 7.33
C ILE A 85 7.88 -12.54 8.75
N HIS A 86 6.60 -12.73 9.07
CA HIS A 86 6.06 -12.40 10.38
C HIS A 86 5.96 -13.66 11.22
N GLN A 87 6.58 -13.66 12.41
CA GLN A 87 6.46 -14.75 13.38
C GLN A 87 5.42 -14.42 14.44
N VAL A 88 4.47 -15.34 14.60
CA VAL A 88 3.58 -15.39 15.77
C VAL A 88 4.09 -16.49 16.68
N GLN A 89 4.57 -16.12 17.87
CA GLN A 89 4.97 -17.10 18.88
C GLN A 89 3.77 -17.52 19.72
N LEU A 90 3.59 -18.82 19.88
CA LEU A 90 2.59 -19.38 20.76
C LEU A 90 3.27 -19.67 22.09
N ARG A 91 2.96 -18.90 23.12
CA ARG A 91 3.40 -19.19 24.49
C ARG A 91 2.38 -20.14 25.11
N CYS A 92 2.81 -21.35 25.40
CA CYS A 92 2.07 -22.24 26.29
C CYS A 92 2.23 -21.67 27.71
N VAL A 93 1.14 -21.24 28.33
CA VAL A 93 1.09 -21.09 29.80
C VAL A 93 0.79 -22.48 30.34
N ASP A 94 1.48 -22.88 31.42
CA ASP A 94 1.24 -24.14 32.13
C ASP A 94 -0.28 -24.40 32.31
N PRO A 95 -0.74 -25.67 32.34
CA PRO A 95 -2.16 -26.05 32.21
C PRO A 95 -3.08 -25.61 33.37
N VAL A 96 -2.72 -24.61 34.16
CA VAL A 96 -3.46 -24.15 35.34
C VAL A 96 -4.10 -22.76 35.16
N MET A 97 -3.88 -22.04 34.05
CA MET A 97 -4.66 -20.82 33.77
C MET A 97 -5.16 -20.75 32.33
N GLU A 98 -6.48 -20.77 32.18
CA GLU A 98 -7.25 -20.45 30.98
C GLU A 98 -6.94 -19.01 30.51
N SER A 99 -5.87 -18.82 29.73
CA SER A 99 -5.85 -18.00 28.51
C SER A 99 -4.40 -17.90 28.00
N GLY A 100 -4.15 -18.45 26.82
CA GLY A 100 -2.84 -18.36 26.18
C GLY A 100 -2.57 -16.94 25.67
N MET A 101 -1.55 -16.27 26.19
CA MET A 101 -1.09 -14.98 25.67
C MET A 101 -0.24 -15.17 24.41
N ILE A 102 -0.74 -14.70 23.26
CA ILE A 102 -0.01 -14.65 21.99
C ILE A 102 0.85 -13.37 21.95
N THR A 103 2.15 -13.50 21.77
CA THR A 103 3.07 -12.35 21.65
C THR A 103 3.60 -12.24 20.22
N VAL A 104 3.49 -11.05 19.61
CA VAL A 104 4.04 -10.74 18.28
C VAL A 104 5.33 -9.94 18.46
N ALA A 105 6.43 -10.37 17.84
CA ALA A 105 7.67 -9.58 17.80
C ALA A 105 7.51 -8.39 16.82
N PRO A 106 8.02 -7.19 17.15
CA PRO A 106 7.66 -5.98 16.42
C PRO A 106 8.57 -5.76 15.21
N SER A 107 8.02 -5.92 14.02
CA SER A 107 8.42 -5.12 12.85
C SER A 107 7.21 -4.97 11.91
N VAL A 108 6.86 -3.71 11.61
CA VAL A 108 5.84 -3.25 10.63
C VAL A 108 4.34 -3.26 11.08
N SER A 109 3.78 -2.05 11.19
CA SER A 109 2.38 -1.57 11.31
C SER A 109 1.34 -2.38 12.13
N LYS A 110 0.61 -1.70 13.02
CA LYS A 110 -0.38 -2.30 13.97
C LYS A 110 -1.52 -3.11 13.30
N ALA A 111 -1.87 -2.84 12.04
CA ALA A 111 -2.94 -3.56 11.33
C ALA A 111 -2.48 -4.88 10.72
N THR A 112 -1.22 -4.96 10.26
CA THR A 112 -0.62 -6.21 9.77
C THR A 112 -0.41 -7.22 10.89
N GLN A 113 -0.06 -6.77 12.10
CA GLN A 113 0.13 -7.68 13.23
C GLN A 113 -1.18 -8.39 13.65
N GLY A 114 -2.31 -7.67 13.66
CA GLY A 114 -3.61 -8.23 14.04
C GLY A 114 -4.07 -9.39 13.15
N SER A 115 -3.88 -9.30 11.83
CA SER A 115 -4.32 -10.37 10.91
C SER A 115 -3.53 -11.66 11.05
N HIS A 116 -2.24 -11.58 11.37
CA HIS A 116 -1.41 -12.76 11.63
C HIS A 116 -1.82 -13.48 12.92
N VAL A 117 -2.18 -12.72 13.96
CA VAL A 117 -2.72 -13.29 15.22
C VAL A 117 -4.03 -14.01 14.95
N MET A 118 -4.97 -13.38 14.24
CA MET A 118 -6.25 -14.02 13.91
C MET A 118 -6.06 -15.27 13.03
N ALA A 119 -5.13 -15.23 12.07
CA ALA A 119 -4.79 -16.40 11.27
C ALA A 119 -4.18 -17.53 12.14
N ALA A 120 -3.32 -17.19 13.10
CA ALA A 120 -2.73 -18.16 14.02
C ALA A 120 -3.78 -18.81 14.94
N MET A 121 -4.68 -18.01 15.52
CA MET A 121 -5.80 -18.49 16.33
C MET A 121 -6.72 -19.42 15.53
N ALA A 122 -6.98 -19.10 14.25
CA ALA A 122 -7.76 -19.96 13.37
C ALA A 122 -7.06 -21.30 13.08
N LEU A 123 -5.73 -21.30 12.91
CA LEU A 123 -4.94 -22.53 12.75
C LEU A 123 -4.89 -23.37 14.03
N GLN A 124 -5.01 -22.75 15.21
CA GLN A 124 -5.18 -23.44 16.50
C GLN A 124 -6.63 -23.91 16.74
N ARG A 125 -7.56 -23.55 15.86
CA ARG A 125 -9.01 -23.80 15.98
C ARG A 125 -9.69 -23.04 17.12
N ASP A 126 -9.06 -21.99 17.65
CA ASP A 126 -9.64 -21.12 18.68
C ASP A 126 -10.76 -20.23 18.10
N ILE A 127 -10.68 -19.91 16.81
CA ILE A 127 -11.68 -19.10 16.10
C ILE A 127 -11.97 -19.66 14.70
N SER A 128 -13.15 -19.36 14.18
CA SER A 128 -13.51 -19.61 12.77
C SER A 128 -13.52 -18.30 11.98
N VAL A 129 -12.51 -18.08 11.13
CA VAL A 129 -12.45 -16.88 10.26
C VAL A 129 -13.65 -16.84 9.31
N GLU A 130 -14.06 -17.98 8.76
CA GLU A 130 -15.24 -18.08 7.90
C GLU A 130 -16.53 -17.77 8.68
N GLY A 131 -16.67 -18.29 9.90
CA GLY A 131 -17.80 -18.01 10.77
C GLY A 131 -17.89 -16.53 11.13
N ILE A 132 -16.76 -15.91 11.47
CA ILE A 132 -16.68 -14.48 11.75
C ILE A 132 -17.07 -13.68 10.50
N LEU A 133 -16.52 -13.99 9.31
CA LEU A 133 -16.89 -13.32 8.06
C LEU A 133 -18.38 -13.40 7.74
N LYS A 134 -19.02 -14.55 7.99
CA LYS A 134 -20.47 -14.74 7.81
C LYS A 134 -21.30 -13.91 8.80
N SER A 135 -20.78 -13.68 10.01
CA SER A 135 -21.44 -12.89 11.06
C SER A 135 -21.19 -11.39 10.97
N LEU A 136 -20.12 -10.99 10.26
CA LEU A 136 -19.82 -9.58 10.06
C LEU A 136 -20.91 -8.98 9.17
N PRO A 137 -21.50 -7.83 9.56
CA PRO A 137 -22.49 -7.17 8.71
C PRO A 137 -21.85 -6.91 7.34
N VAL A 138 -22.55 -7.31 6.27
CA VAL A 138 -22.12 -7.11 4.89
C VAL A 138 -21.88 -5.62 4.70
N ARG A 139 -20.63 -5.20 4.81
CA ARG A 139 -20.24 -3.88 4.39
C ARG A 139 -20.28 -3.92 2.88
N LYS A 140 -21.06 -3.01 2.28
CA LYS A 140 -20.72 -2.49 0.96
C LYS A 140 -19.22 -2.23 0.99
N LEU A 141 -18.49 -2.73 -0.01
CA LEU A 141 -17.10 -2.34 -0.27
C LEU A 141 -16.97 -0.87 0.11
N SER A 142 -15.94 -0.48 0.85
CA SER A 142 -15.66 0.94 1.09
C SER A 142 -15.24 1.59 -0.23
N GLY A 143 -16.16 1.67 -1.19
CA GLY A 143 -16.21 2.62 -2.28
C GLY A 143 -16.82 3.94 -1.82
N GLY A 144 -16.94 4.15 -0.49
CA GLY A 144 -16.97 5.50 0.03
C GLY A 144 -15.68 6.17 -0.42
N GLN A 145 -15.82 7.13 -1.33
CA GLN A 145 -14.77 8.01 -1.79
C GLN A 145 -13.92 8.40 -0.57
N ARG A 146 -12.62 8.03 -0.57
CA ARG A 146 -11.71 8.49 0.48
C ARG A 146 -11.86 10.00 0.50
N LYS A 147 -12.38 10.57 1.59
CA LYS A 147 -12.44 12.03 1.73
C LYS A 147 -11.02 12.52 1.49
N ARG A 148 -10.85 13.34 0.47
CA ARG A 148 -9.55 13.97 0.21
C ARG A 148 -9.20 14.76 1.47
N PRO A 149 -7.96 14.66 1.96
CA PRO A 149 -7.49 15.59 2.98
C PRO A 149 -7.80 17.00 2.47
N GLY A 150 -8.50 17.79 3.29
CA GLY A 150 -8.77 19.18 2.94
C GLY A 150 -7.46 19.96 2.81
N PRO A 151 -7.45 21.10 2.10
CA PRO A 151 -6.26 21.93 1.88
C PRO A 151 -5.57 22.41 3.16
N LEU A 152 -6.24 22.29 4.32
CA LEU A 152 -5.80 22.78 5.63
C LEU A 152 -5.53 21.65 6.63
N ALA A 153 -5.32 20.41 6.17
CA ALA A 153 -4.93 19.31 7.06
C ALA A 153 -3.47 19.48 7.49
N GLU A 154 -3.23 20.32 8.50
CA GLU A 154 -1.97 20.34 9.23
C GLU A 154 -1.76 18.98 9.91
N GLY A 155 -0.62 18.35 9.64
CA GLY A 155 -0.14 17.20 10.41
C GLY A 155 -0.68 15.82 10.02
N GLY A 156 -0.54 15.43 8.75
CA GLY A 156 -0.67 14.02 8.36
C GLY A 156 0.45 13.60 7.41
N ASP A 157 1.10 12.48 7.70
CA ASP A 157 2.23 11.85 6.98
C ASP A 157 1.99 11.50 5.48
N ASN A 158 1.00 12.11 4.82
CA ASN A 158 0.63 11.94 3.41
C ASN A 158 1.15 13.08 2.50
N THR A 159 1.97 13.99 3.01
CA THR A 159 2.60 15.10 2.28
C THR A 159 3.43 14.68 1.06
N HIS A 160 3.75 13.39 0.93
CA HIS A 160 4.64 12.90 -0.12
C HIS A 160 3.93 12.46 -1.41
N ARG A 161 2.60 12.25 -1.43
CA ARG A 161 1.94 11.63 -2.60
C ARG A 161 2.09 12.46 -3.89
N PHE A 162 2.10 13.78 -3.77
CA PHE A 162 2.27 14.72 -4.88
C PHE A 162 3.61 15.47 -4.78
N SER A 163 4.62 14.90 -4.12
CA SER A 163 5.98 15.46 -4.22
C SER A 163 6.48 15.34 -5.66
N VAL A 164 7.27 16.31 -6.10
CA VAL A 164 7.81 16.36 -7.46
C VAL A 164 8.53 15.06 -7.82
N ASP A 165 9.40 14.56 -6.93
CA ASP A 165 10.16 13.32 -7.15
C ASP A 165 9.26 12.08 -7.34
N ILE A 166 8.20 11.97 -6.54
CA ILE A 166 7.26 10.85 -6.62
C ILE A 166 6.44 10.93 -7.91
N LEU A 167 6.04 12.13 -8.30
CA LEU A 167 5.30 12.38 -9.54
C LEU A 167 6.16 12.05 -10.76
N ILE A 168 7.41 12.50 -10.81
CA ILE A 168 8.34 12.19 -11.91
C ILE A 168 8.52 10.67 -12.02
N ARG A 169 8.84 9.99 -10.92
CA ARG A 169 9.03 8.54 -10.90
C ARG A 169 7.78 7.81 -11.40
N ASP A 170 6.60 8.21 -10.94
CA ASP A 170 5.34 7.55 -11.30
C ASP A 170 4.95 7.83 -12.76
N MET A 171 5.19 9.04 -13.28
CA MET A 171 4.92 9.40 -14.67
C MET A 171 5.86 8.70 -15.65
N LEU A 172 7.15 8.56 -15.32
CA LEU A 172 8.10 7.81 -16.14
C LEU A 172 7.79 6.32 -16.15
N LYS A 173 7.30 5.77 -15.03
CA LYS A 173 6.92 4.36 -14.93
C LYS A 173 5.56 4.05 -15.58
N PHE A 174 4.61 4.99 -15.49
CA PHE A 174 3.23 4.83 -15.96
C PHE A 174 2.75 6.11 -16.67
N PRO A 175 3.18 6.37 -17.91
CA PRO A 175 2.94 7.66 -18.59
C PRO A 175 1.47 7.96 -18.90
N ALA A 176 0.61 6.94 -18.99
CA ALA A 176 -0.83 7.11 -19.18
C ALA A 176 -1.61 7.39 -17.87
N ARG A 177 -1.00 7.18 -16.70
CA ARG A 177 -1.66 7.31 -15.40
C ARG A 177 -2.23 8.72 -15.11
N PRO A 178 -1.57 9.83 -15.48
CA PRO A 178 -2.07 11.16 -15.20
C PRO A 178 -3.03 11.68 -16.28
N LEU A 179 -3.57 10.82 -17.15
CA LEU A 179 -4.65 11.22 -18.07
C LEU A 179 -5.87 11.66 -17.27
N HIS A 180 -6.52 12.73 -17.75
CA HIS A 180 -7.68 13.37 -17.12
C HIS A 180 -7.43 14.03 -15.76
N TRP A 181 -6.19 14.05 -15.27
CA TRP A 181 -5.84 14.82 -14.08
C TRP A 181 -5.96 16.31 -14.36
N ASN A 182 -6.27 17.07 -13.32
CA ASN A 182 -6.24 18.52 -13.37
C ASN A 182 -4.89 19.03 -12.87
N LEU A 183 -4.42 20.12 -13.46
CA LEU A 183 -3.28 20.89 -12.98
C LEU A 183 -3.53 22.39 -13.14
N MET A 184 -2.90 23.19 -12.31
CA MET A 184 -2.90 24.64 -12.37
C MET A 184 -1.54 25.11 -12.89
N ARG A 185 -1.57 26.11 -13.76
CA ARG A 185 -0.39 26.81 -14.24
C ARG A 185 -0.70 28.30 -14.29
N GLU A 186 0.30 29.10 -13.99
CA GLU A 186 0.25 30.55 -14.10
C GLU A 186 0.30 30.99 -15.57
N PHE A 187 -0.59 31.90 -15.94
CA PHE A 187 -0.64 32.56 -17.23
C PHE A 187 -0.73 34.06 -17.01
N THR A 188 -0.01 34.82 -17.82
CA THR A 188 -0.17 36.27 -17.92
C THR A 188 -1.31 36.55 -18.88
N LEU A 189 -2.41 37.11 -18.37
CA LEU A 189 -3.59 37.45 -19.15
C LEU A 189 -3.82 38.96 -19.10
N ALA A 190 -4.30 39.53 -20.20
CA ALA A 190 -4.73 40.93 -20.21
C ALA A 190 -6.00 41.08 -19.36
N ALA A 191 -5.95 41.99 -18.40
CA ALA A 191 -7.05 42.43 -17.57
C ALA A 191 -7.96 43.39 -18.34
N ASP A 192 -9.18 43.59 -17.84
CA ASP A 192 -10.20 44.46 -18.45
C ASP A 192 -9.77 45.94 -18.51
N ASP A 193 -8.80 46.35 -17.70
CA ASP A 193 -8.20 47.68 -17.66
C ASP A 193 -6.96 47.84 -18.56
N GLY A 194 -6.56 46.78 -19.26
CA GLY A 194 -5.37 46.75 -20.11
C GLY A 194 -4.07 46.45 -19.36
N ALA A 195 -4.11 46.16 -18.05
CA ALA A 195 -2.97 45.64 -17.30
C ALA A 195 -2.73 44.15 -17.58
N GLU A 196 -1.53 43.66 -17.27
CA GLU A 196 -1.23 42.23 -17.31
C GLU A 196 -1.37 41.63 -15.91
N ASP A 197 -2.30 40.67 -15.76
CA ASP A 197 -2.54 39.95 -14.52
C ASP A 197 -2.01 38.52 -14.60
N GLU A 198 -1.28 38.12 -13.57
CA GLU A 198 -0.85 36.73 -13.36
C GLU A 198 -2.02 35.92 -12.77
N GLN A 199 -2.53 34.96 -13.54
CA GLN A 199 -3.66 34.13 -13.15
C GLN A 199 -3.31 32.65 -13.23
N PHE A 200 -3.65 31.91 -12.17
CA PHE A 200 -3.57 30.45 -12.22
C PHE A 200 -4.80 29.87 -12.92
N LEU A 201 -4.58 29.25 -14.08
CA LEU A 201 -5.63 28.60 -14.84
C LEU A 201 -5.63 27.10 -14.60
N LEU A 202 -6.83 26.55 -14.44
CA LEU A 202 -7.04 25.10 -14.36
C LEU A 202 -6.95 24.49 -15.77
N GLY A 203 -6.16 23.45 -15.91
CA GLY A 203 -6.04 22.65 -17.12
C GLY A 203 -6.26 21.17 -16.83
N LYS A 204 -6.67 20.45 -17.87
CA LYS A 204 -6.93 19.01 -17.84
C LYS A 204 -6.04 18.29 -18.83
N VAL A 205 -5.46 17.19 -18.39
CA VAL A 205 -4.59 16.37 -19.22
C VAL A 205 -5.42 15.58 -20.22
N VAL A 206 -5.13 15.76 -21.50
CA VAL A 206 -5.91 15.17 -22.60
C VAL A 206 -5.19 14.01 -23.26
N SER A 207 -3.88 14.13 -23.48
CA SER A 207 -3.09 13.09 -24.13
C SER A 207 -1.65 13.06 -23.63
N TRP A 208 -0.91 12.02 -24.03
CA TRP A 208 0.51 11.86 -23.79
C TRP A 208 1.19 11.29 -25.03
N GLY A 209 2.49 11.49 -25.14
CA GLY A 209 3.32 10.93 -26.19
C GLY A 209 4.77 10.80 -25.74
N GLU A 210 5.55 10.15 -26.58
CA GLU A 210 6.98 9.97 -26.41
C GLU A 210 7.67 10.44 -27.68
N LYS A 211 8.76 11.21 -27.54
CA LYS A 211 9.63 11.57 -28.66
C LYS A 211 11.08 11.50 -28.18
N ASP A 212 11.92 10.73 -28.88
CA ASP A 212 13.34 10.57 -28.58
C ASP A 212 13.62 10.14 -27.12
N GLY A 213 12.76 9.29 -26.55
CA GLY A 213 12.86 8.83 -25.15
C GLY A 213 12.37 9.84 -24.10
N ILE A 214 11.87 11.01 -24.53
CA ILE A 214 11.31 12.04 -23.66
C ILE A 214 9.79 11.95 -23.72
N TYR A 215 9.18 11.65 -22.57
CA TYR A 215 7.74 11.68 -22.41
C TYR A 215 7.23 13.12 -22.29
N PHE A 216 6.13 13.39 -22.98
CA PHE A 216 5.41 14.65 -22.90
C PHE A 216 3.90 14.42 -22.78
N TRP A 217 3.21 15.43 -22.27
CA TRP A 217 1.76 15.41 -22.11
C TRP A 217 1.15 16.69 -22.65
N MET A 218 -0.05 16.56 -23.21
CA MET A 218 -0.86 17.69 -23.65
C MET A 218 -1.91 18.01 -22.60
N THR A 219 -1.97 19.27 -22.19
CA THR A 219 -2.94 19.78 -21.23
C THR A 219 -3.75 20.90 -21.86
N THR A 220 -5.08 20.78 -21.82
CA THR A 220 -6.00 21.83 -22.27
C THR A 220 -6.43 22.66 -21.07
N PHE A 221 -6.17 23.96 -21.12
CA PHE A 221 -6.52 24.92 -20.06
C PHE A 221 -7.90 25.55 -20.28
N SER A 222 -8.48 26.11 -19.23
CA SER A 222 -9.81 26.74 -19.23
C SER A 222 -9.97 27.82 -20.32
N HIS A 223 -8.93 28.61 -20.60
CA HIS A 223 -8.90 29.60 -21.68
C HIS A 223 -8.72 29.00 -23.10
N GLY A 224 -8.75 27.68 -23.25
CA GLY A 224 -8.69 26.97 -24.52
C GLY A 224 -7.29 26.63 -25.03
N ALA A 225 -6.22 27.19 -24.45
CA ALA A 225 -4.87 26.85 -24.89
C ALA A 225 -4.51 25.39 -24.57
N GLN A 226 -3.82 24.76 -25.50
CA GLN A 226 -3.21 23.45 -25.31
C GLN A 226 -1.70 23.61 -25.17
N VAL A 227 -1.18 23.14 -24.04
CA VAL A 227 0.25 23.23 -23.74
C VAL A 227 0.84 21.83 -23.66
N LYS A 228 1.96 21.66 -24.36
CA LYS A 228 2.81 20.48 -24.27
C LYS A 228 3.78 20.68 -23.09
N MET A 229 3.81 19.72 -22.17
CA MET A 229 4.69 19.75 -20.99
C MET A 229 5.48 18.46 -20.87
N GLU A 230 6.74 18.59 -20.45
CA GLU A 230 7.58 17.46 -20.07
C GLU A 230 7.35 17.06 -18.61
N TYR A 231 8.00 15.98 -18.17
CA TYR A 231 7.77 15.38 -16.85
C TYR A 231 8.10 16.34 -15.68
N GLN A 232 9.11 17.19 -15.81
CA GLN A 232 9.55 18.10 -14.74
C GLN A 232 8.55 19.24 -14.51
N GLU A 233 8.35 20.07 -15.54
CA GLU A 233 7.40 21.20 -15.53
C GLU A 233 6.00 20.74 -15.11
N ARG A 234 5.59 19.56 -15.57
CA ARG A 234 4.31 18.96 -15.21
C ARG A 234 4.24 18.52 -13.74
N ALA A 235 5.29 17.92 -13.20
CA ALA A 235 5.34 17.50 -11.81
C ALA A 235 5.26 18.70 -10.87
N GLU A 236 5.90 19.81 -11.24
CA GLU A 236 5.83 21.08 -10.52
C GLU A 236 4.41 21.67 -10.56
N CYS A 237 3.78 21.71 -11.74
CA CYS A 237 2.39 22.16 -11.84
C CYS A 237 1.43 21.29 -11.00
N LEU A 238 1.59 19.97 -11.02
CA LEU A 238 0.75 19.04 -10.24
C LEU A 238 0.98 19.18 -8.73
N ASN A 239 2.22 19.40 -8.31
CA ASN A 239 2.53 19.71 -6.93
C ASN A 239 1.90 21.05 -6.50
N GLY A 240 2.06 22.09 -7.32
CA GLY A 240 1.46 23.40 -7.09
C GLY A 240 -0.06 23.30 -6.96
N THR A 241 -0.71 22.58 -7.88
CA THR A 241 -2.16 22.29 -7.86
C THR A 241 -2.59 21.69 -6.53
N TYR A 242 -1.85 20.68 -6.05
CA TYR A 242 -2.13 20.03 -4.78
C TYR A 242 -1.93 20.98 -3.59
N THR A 243 -0.84 21.76 -3.60
CA THR A 243 -0.50 22.74 -2.56
C THR A 243 -1.50 23.89 -2.49
N HIS A 244 -2.05 24.31 -3.64
CA HIS A 244 -3.14 25.29 -3.74
C HIS A 244 -4.51 24.70 -3.38
N GLY A 245 -4.59 23.40 -3.03
CA GLY A 245 -5.82 22.75 -2.59
C GLY A 245 -6.78 22.35 -3.71
N ALA A 246 -6.35 22.45 -4.97
CA ALA A 246 -7.14 22.03 -6.12
C ALA A 246 -7.12 20.51 -6.30
N ASP A 247 -8.21 19.98 -6.85
CA ASP A 247 -8.33 18.54 -7.06
C ASP A 247 -7.55 18.07 -8.29
N VAL A 248 -6.38 17.47 -8.04
CA VAL A 248 -5.53 16.89 -9.07
C VAL A 248 -6.16 15.69 -9.80
N ALA A 249 -6.90 14.82 -9.12
CA ALA A 249 -7.36 13.56 -9.73
C ALA A 249 -8.69 13.68 -10.48
N GLY A 250 -9.36 14.84 -10.38
CA GLY A 250 -10.71 15.07 -10.88
C GLY A 250 -11.74 14.23 -10.11
N ALA A 251 -12.80 14.87 -9.62
CA ALA A 251 -14.02 14.14 -9.31
C ALA A 251 -14.72 13.85 -10.64
N ALA A 252 -15.06 12.59 -10.90
CA ALA A 252 -16.04 12.30 -11.94
C ALA A 252 -17.35 12.99 -11.54
N ALA A 253 -17.81 13.92 -12.37
CA ALA A 253 -19.21 14.35 -12.36
C ALA A 253 -20.06 13.22 -12.97
#